data_AF-A0A6C0HB26-F1
#
_entry.id   AF-A0A6C0HB26-F1
#
_cell.length_a   1.000
_cell.length_b   1.000
_cell.length_c   1.000
_cell.angle_alpha   90.00
_cell.angle_beta   90.00
_cell.angle_gamma   90.00
#
_symmetry.space_group_name_H-M   'P 1'
#
loop_
_entity.id
_entity.type
_entity.pdbx_description
1 polymer ?
#
loop_
_entity_poly.entity_id
_entity_poly.type
_entity_poly.pdbx_seq_one_letter_code
_entity_poly.pdbx_strand_id
1 'polypeptide(L)'
;MTKTRKMRPIRKTAKKYHIYCCDATFHGLHGWHKALYEELGWMVLAKHRGLTDKTATYKHSIERLKNTLEDKLKQTKDHDRKEDLKILHENVLVLHEHAMKDL
;
A
#
# COMPACT_ATOMS: atom_id res chain seq x y z
N MET A 1 -16.15 -35.93 39.93
CA MET A 1 -16.91 -35.63 38.69
C MET A 1 -16.25 -34.45 37.98
N THR A 2 -15.49 -34.72 36.93
CA THR A 2 -14.71 -33.75 36.14
C THR A 2 -15.59 -33.16 35.03
N LYS A 3 -15.83 -31.85 35.06
CA LYS A 3 -16.59 -31.13 34.03
C LYS A 3 -15.72 -30.95 32.77
N THR A 4 -16.04 -31.67 31.70
CA THR A 4 -15.39 -31.51 30.39
C THR A 4 -15.85 -30.22 29.71
N ARG A 5 -14.87 -29.37 29.36
CA ARG A 5 -15.09 -28.11 28.62
C ARG A 5 -15.41 -28.45 27.16
N LYS A 6 -16.68 -28.34 26.76
CA LYS A 6 -17.10 -28.49 25.35
C LYS A 6 -16.41 -27.42 24.49
N MET A 7 -15.49 -27.86 23.61
CA MET A 7 -14.92 -27.03 22.54
C MET A 7 -16.03 -26.56 21.61
N ARG A 8 -16.17 -25.23 21.44
CA ARG A 8 -17.09 -24.65 20.46
C ARG A 8 -16.43 -24.70 19.07
N PRO A 9 -17.15 -25.03 18.00
CA PRO A 9 -16.59 -25.00 16.66
C PRO A 9 -16.19 -23.56 16.28
N ILE A 10 -14.94 -23.39 15.86
CA ILE A 10 -14.44 -22.13 15.30
C ILE A 10 -15.18 -21.93 13.96
N ARG A 11 -16.17 -21.03 13.95
CA ARG A 11 -16.80 -20.57 12.70
C ARG A 11 -15.77 -19.73 11.94
N LYS A 12 -15.00 -20.37 11.07
CA LYS A 12 -14.21 -19.66 10.05
C LYS A 12 -15.20 -19.05 9.06
N THR A 13 -15.61 -17.81 9.28
CA THR A 13 -16.24 -17.03 8.21
C THR A 13 -15.15 -16.72 7.19
N ALA A 14 -15.01 -17.56 6.17
CA ALA A 14 -14.26 -17.19 4.99
C ALA A 14 -14.98 -15.99 4.38
N LYS A 15 -14.44 -14.78 4.63
CA LYS A 15 -14.86 -13.60 3.87
C LYS A 15 -14.55 -13.93 2.42
N LYS A 16 -15.59 -14.15 1.60
CA LYS A 16 -15.45 -14.19 0.15
C LYS A 16 -14.81 -12.86 -0.23
N TYR A 17 -13.53 -12.88 -0.59
CA TYR A 17 -12.89 -11.72 -1.19
C TYR A 17 -13.65 -11.43 -2.48
N HIS A 18 -14.27 -10.26 -2.55
CA HIS A 18 -14.83 -9.77 -3.80
C HIS A 18 -13.64 -9.56 -4.75
N ILE A 19 -13.47 -10.47 -5.72
CA ILE A 19 -12.32 -10.51 -6.65
C ILE A 19 -12.27 -9.24 -7.53
N TYR A 20 -13.38 -8.50 -7.61
CA TYR A 20 -13.47 -7.16 -8.17
C TYR A 20 -13.74 -6.14 -7.04
N CYS A 21 -12.75 -5.84 -6.20
CA CYS A 21 -12.92 -4.79 -5.20
C CYS A 21 -12.24 -3.51 -5.71
N CYS A 22 -13.05 -2.68 -6.37
CA CYS A 22 -12.82 -1.27 -6.65
C CYS A 22 -11.52 -0.97 -7.40
N ASP A 23 -11.64 -0.71 -8.69
CA ASP A 23 -10.57 -0.06 -9.46
C ASP A 23 -10.10 1.21 -8.71
N ALA A 24 -8.78 1.35 -8.51
CA ALA A 24 -8.22 2.41 -7.68
C ALA A 24 -8.63 3.78 -8.24
N THR A 25 -9.29 4.60 -7.42
CA THR A 25 -9.73 5.93 -7.85
C THR A 25 -8.54 6.89 -7.85
N PHE A 26 -8.57 7.91 -8.72
CA PHE A 26 -7.54 8.95 -8.76
C PHE A 26 -7.34 9.62 -7.39
N HIS A 27 -8.45 9.93 -6.72
CA HIS A 27 -8.43 10.49 -5.38
C HIS A 27 -7.77 9.53 -4.37
N GLY A 28 -8.08 8.23 -4.44
CA GLY A 28 -7.46 7.21 -3.60
C GLY A 28 -5.95 7.10 -3.83
N LEU A 29 -5.50 7.16 -5.08
CA LEU A 29 -4.07 7.11 -5.44
C LEU A 29 -3.31 8.34 -4.91
N HIS A 30 -3.87 9.54 -5.07
CA HIS A 30 -3.28 10.75 -4.48
C HIS A 30 -3.25 10.72 -2.95
N GLY A 31 -4.33 10.27 -2.32
CA GLY A 31 -4.39 10.11 -0.87
C GLY A 31 -3.35 9.12 -0.36
N TRP A 32 -3.17 8.00 -1.05
CA TRP A 32 -2.16 7.00 -0.70
C TRP A 32 -0.74 7.54 -0.87
N HIS A 33 -0.44 8.20 -1.99
CA HIS A 33 0.85 8.88 -2.20
C HIS A 33 1.17 9.88 -1.08
N LYS A 34 0.19 10.74 -0.74
CA LYS A 34 0.34 11.73 0.33
C LYS A 34 0.65 11.08 1.67
N ALA A 35 -0.10 10.05 2.05
CA ALA A 35 0.11 9.34 3.30
C ALA A 35 1.52 8.71 3.38
N LEU A 36 2.00 8.09 2.30
CA LEU A 36 3.34 7.53 2.25
C LEU A 36 4.42 8.62 2.42
N TYR A 37 4.28 9.76 1.74
CA TYR A 37 5.21 10.87 1.90
C TYR A 37 5.26 11.39 3.35
N GLU A 38 4.12 11.52 4.02
CA GLU A 38 4.06 11.94 5.43
C GLU A 38 4.65 10.88 6.38
N GLU A 39 4.47 9.59 6.07
CA GLU A 39 5.03 8.47 6.83
C GLU A 39 6.56 8.37 6.73
N LEU A 40 7.19 8.89 5.66
CA LEU A 40 8.64 8.81 5.44
C LEU A 40 9.44 9.28 6.65
N GLY A 41 9.07 10.41 7.27
CA GLY A 41 9.78 10.94 8.44
C GLY A 41 9.77 9.96 9.63
N TRP A 42 8.64 9.27 9.83
CA TRP A 42 8.52 8.23 10.85
C TRP A 42 9.35 7.00 10.51
N MET A 43 9.47 6.66 9.23
CA MET A 43 10.26 5.51 8.78
C MET A 43 11.77 5.74 8.96
N VAL A 44 12.25 6.96 8.78
CA VAL A 44 13.64 7.32 9.10
C VAL A 44 13.94 7.08 10.58
N LEU A 45 13.03 7.49 11.48
CA LEU A 45 13.15 7.22 12.92
C LEU A 45 13.07 5.72 13.23
N ALA A 46 12.18 4.99 12.54
CA ALA A 46 12.03 3.55 12.69
C ALA A 46 13.32 2.81 12.31
N LYS A 47 13.97 3.18 11.20
CA LYS A 47 15.28 2.66 10.79
C LYS A 47 16.34 2.88 11.86
N HIS A 48 16.45 4.11 12.36
CA HIS A 48 17.42 4.44 13.41
C HIS A 48 17.23 3.58 14.68
N ARG A 49 15.99 3.19 14.98
CA ARG A 49 15.66 2.32 16.12
C ARG A 49 15.74 0.82 15.81
N GLY A 50 16.14 0.44 14.59
CA GLY A 50 16.23 -0.97 14.17
C GLY A 50 14.88 -1.65 13.95
N LEU A 51 13.79 -0.90 13.77
CA LEU A 51 12.44 -1.44 13.52
C LEU A 51 12.26 -1.81 12.04
N THR A 52 12.94 -2.88 11.62
CA THR A 52 13.03 -3.33 10.22
C THR A 52 11.71 -3.87 9.65
N ASP A 53 10.81 -4.36 10.50
CA ASP A 53 9.46 -4.80 10.13
C ASP A 53 8.61 -3.64 9.58
N LYS A 54 8.71 -2.47 10.23
CA LYS A 54 8.01 -1.25 9.82
C LYS A 54 8.55 -0.72 8.51
N THR A 55 9.87 -0.61 8.38
CA THR A 55 10.48 -0.09 7.14
C THR A 55 10.26 -1.04 5.97
N ALA A 56 10.28 -2.36 6.18
CA ALA A 56 9.95 -3.35 5.15
C ALA A 56 8.48 -3.24 4.71
N THR A 57 7.55 -3.13 5.67
CA THR A 57 6.11 -2.97 5.35
C THR A 57 5.86 -1.69 4.57
N TYR A 58 6.53 -0.59 4.94
CA TYR A 58 6.44 0.68 4.22
C TYR A 58 6.99 0.59 2.79
N LYS A 59 8.18 -0.01 2.61
CA LYS A 59 8.75 -0.28 1.28
C LYS A 59 7.79 -1.08 0.39
N HIS A 60 7.15 -2.10 0.94
CA HIS A 60 6.13 -2.86 0.22
C HIS A 60 4.90 -2.03 -0.14
N SER A 61 4.45 -1.14 0.74
CA SER A 61 3.33 -0.24 0.44
C SER A 61 3.64 0.73 -0.72
N ILE A 62 4.85 1.29 -0.78
CA ILE A 62 5.28 2.12 -1.91
C ILE A 62 5.29 1.32 -3.21
N GLU A 63 5.88 0.13 -3.20
CA GLU A 63 5.94 -0.74 -4.39
C GLU A 63 4.54 -1.09 -4.90
N ARG A 64 3.58 -1.36 -3.99
CA ARG A 64 2.19 -1.61 -4.38
C ARG A 64 1.52 -0.37 -5.00
N LEU A 65 1.79 0.82 -4.47
CA LEU A 65 1.27 2.05 -5.07
C LEU A 65 1.84 2.26 -6.48
N LYS A 66 3.17 2.08 -6.65
CA LYS A 66 3.84 2.15 -7.95
C LYS A 66 3.18 1.23 -8.98
N ASN A 67 3.03 -0.04 -8.64
CA ASN A 67 2.43 -1.03 -9.55
C ASN A 67 0.96 -0.72 -9.85
N THR A 68 0.21 -0.23 -8.86
CA THR A 68 -1.19 0.19 -9.06
C THR A 68 -1.28 1.38 -10.02
N LEU A 69 -0.35 2.34 -9.93
CA LEU A 69 -0.27 3.48 -10.85
C LEU A 69 0.10 3.05 -12.27
N GLU A 70 1.06 2.14 -12.44
CA GLU A 70 1.41 1.58 -13.74
C GLU A 70 0.19 0.90 -14.40
N ASP A 71 -0.56 0.11 -13.64
CA ASP A 71 -1.76 -0.55 -14.15
C ASP A 71 -2.88 0.44 -14.46
N LYS A 72 -3.02 1.50 -13.66
CA LYS A 72 -3.98 2.57 -13.92
C LYS A 72 -3.63 3.40 -15.16
N LEU A 73 -2.33 3.65 -15.40
CA LEU A 73 -1.83 4.33 -16.60
C LEU A 73 -2.12 3.54 -17.88
N LYS A 74 -2.02 2.21 -17.83
CA LYS A 74 -2.37 1.33 -18.96
C LYS A 74 -3.88 1.38 -19.28
N GLN A 75 -4.71 1.49 -18.25
CA GLN A 75 -6.18 1.49 -18.38
C GLN A 75 -6.77 2.87 -18.72
N THR A 76 -6.06 3.96 -18.40
CA THR A 76 -6.55 5.33 -18.62
C THR A 76 -6.41 5.73 -20.09
N LYS A 77 -7.54 6.08 -20.71
CA LYS A 77 -7.63 6.53 -22.11
C LYS A 77 -7.59 8.05 -22.26
N ASP A 78 -8.17 8.76 -21.30
CA ASP A 78 -8.23 10.22 -21.29
C ASP A 78 -6.82 10.82 -21.16
N HIS A 79 -6.45 11.70 -22.09
CA HIS A 79 -5.08 12.18 -22.23
C HIS A 79 -4.65 12.99 -21.00
N ASP A 80 -5.47 13.94 -20.55
CA ASP A 80 -5.14 14.85 -19.45
C ASP A 80 -4.99 14.06 -18.14
N ARG A 81 -5.95 13.18 -17.85
CA ARG A 81 -5.86 12.29 -16.68
C ARG A 81 -4.65 11.36 -16.74
N LYS A 82 -4.24 10.93 -17.93
CA LYS A 82 -3.07 10.09 -18.09
C LYS A 82 -1.80 10.87 -17.80
N GLU A 83 -1.73 12.14 -18.18
CA GLU A 83 -0.61 13.03 -17.87
C GLU A 83 -0.51 13.28 -16.36
N ASP A 84 -1.63 13.57 -15.69
CA ASP A 84 -1.67 13.72 -14.23
C ASP A 84 -1.18 12.45 -13.51
N LEU A 85 -1.58 11.28 -14.01
CA LEU A 85 -1.11 9.99 -13.46
C LEU A 85 0.38 9.75 -13.71
N LYS A 86 0.95 10.20 -14.83
CA LYS A 86 2.39 10.08 -15.08
C LYS A 86 3.18 10.92 -14.09
N ILE A 87 2.77 12.17 -13.85
CA ILE A 87 3.40 13.05 -12.86
C ILE A 87 3.33 12.41 -11.47
N LEU A 88 2.17 11.87 -11.08
CA LEU A 88 2.04 11.16 -9.81
C LEU A 88 2.93 9.91 -9.74
N HIS A 89 3.02 9.14 -10.82
CA HIS A 89 3.87 7.96 -10.91
C HIS A 89 5.36 8.31 -10.80
N GLU A 90 5.83 9.36 -11.47
CA GLU A 90 7.20 9.87 -11.37
C GLU A 90 7.53 10.31 -9.93
N ASN A 91 6.61 11.02 -9.26
CA ASN A 91 6.78 11.39 -7.85
C ASN A 91 6.89 10.16 -6.93
N VAL A 92 6.11 9.10 -7.20
CA VAL A 92 6.21 7.82 -6.47
C VAL A 92 7.51 7.10 -6.76
N LEU A 93 8.05 7.16 -7.99
CA LEU A 93 9.34 6.58 -8.32
C LEU A 93 10.48 7.24 -7.53
N VAL A 94 10.47 8.56 -7.41
CA VAL A 94 11.45 9.30 -6.59
C VAL A 94 11.36 8.87 -5.13
N LEU A 95 10.15 8.77 -4.58
CA LEU A 95 9.95 8.29 -3.20
C LEU A 95 10.43 6.85 -3.03
N HIS A 96 10.14 5.97 -3.99
CA HIS A 96 10.55 4.58 -4.00
C HIS A 96 12.07 4.44 -4.01
N GLU A 97 12.77 5.16 -4.90
CA GLU A 97 14.23 5.13 -4.99
C GLU A 97 14.87 5.57 -3.67
N HIS A 98 14.41 6.70 -3.13
CA HIS A 98 14.89 7.20 -1.85
C HIS A 98 14.64 6.20 -0.71
N ALA A 99 13.43 5.65 -0.61
CA ALA A 99 13.09 4.66 0.42
C ALA A 99 13.94 3.38 0.30
N MET A 100 14.21 2.88 -0.91
CA MET A 100 15.01 1.67 -1.08
C MET A 100 16.48 1.86 -0.71
N LYS A 101 17.02 3.05 -0.97
CA LYS A 101 18.41 3.41 -0.66
C LYS A 101 18.62 3.76 0.82
N ASP A 102 17.73 4.58 1.37
CA ASP A 102 17.96 5.30 2.63
C ASP A 102 17.17 4.74 3.82
N LEU A 103 16.16 3.88 3.60
CA LEU A 103 15.48 3.12 4.67
C LEU A 103 15.95 1.67 4.79
#